data_AF-A0A821EI74-F1
#
_entry.id   AF-A0A821EI74-F1
#
_cell.length_a   1.000
_cell.length_b   1.000
_cell.length_c   1.000
_cell.angle_alpha   90.00
_cell.angle_beta   90.00
_cell.angle_gamma   90.00
#
_symmetry.space_group_name_H-M   'P 1'
#
loop_
_entity.id
_entity.type
_entity.pdbx_description
1 polymer ?
#
loop_
_entity_poly.entity_id
_entity_poly.type
_entity_poly.pdbx_seq_one_letter_code
_entity_poly.pdbx_strand_id
1 'polypeptide(L)'
;MYFFTLKGLVAIAVALCAQRGLLDYSALVKTYWPEYEQNGKENTTVVDILSHRAGLTLDNYPMERILNWTVMVHTLEQREPQWSSGTAHDYHPLTYDWLADELVRRVDPKNRTLIGQWVRDEIANPLQIEFYIGLPLEQEYRVSP
;
A
#
# COMPACT_ATOMS: atom_id res chain seq x y z
N MET A 1 -15.91 3.59 10.09
CA MET A 1 -15.74 3.34 8.64
C MET A 1 -14.67 4.29 8.09
N TYR A 2 -13.41 3.86 7.99
CA TYR A 2 -12.28 4.70 7.53
C TYR A 2 -11.69 4.14 6.22
N PHE A 3 -12.41 4.29 5.10
CA PHE A 3 -11.94 3.72 3.83
C PHE A 3 -10.77 4.51 3.20
N PHE A 4 -10.66 5.83 3.43
CA PHE A 4 -9.64 6.68 2.80
C PHE A 4 -8.58 7.23 3.76
N THR A 5 -8.82 7.20 5.07
CA THR A 5 -7.88 7.70 6.09
C THR A 5 -6.65 6.78 6.24
N LEU A 6 -6.76 5.53 5.80
CA LEU A 6 -5.65 4.56 5.80
C LEU A 6 -4.46 5.01 4.94
N LYS A 7 -4.71 5.76 3.85
CA LYS A 7 -3.64 6.25 2.96
C LYS A 7 -2.60 7.09 3.69
N GLY A 8 -3.05 7.90 4.65
CA GLY A 8 -2.16 8.71 5.50
C GLY A 8 -1.25 7.85 6.37
N LEU A 9 -1.79 6.79 6.99
CA LEU A 9 -1.00 5.86 7.80
C LEU A 9 -0.02 5.04 6.94
N VAL A 10 -0.47 4.59 5.77
CA VAL A 10 0.38 3.91 4.80
C VAL A 10 1.51 4.82 4.33
N ALA A 11 1.22 6.10 4.03
CA ALA A 11 2.24 7.09 3.67
C ALA A 11 3.25 7.34 4.81
N ILE A 12 2.78 7.45 6.06
CA ILE A 12 3.65 7.55 7.24
C ILE A 12 4.56 6.32 7.34
N ALA A 13 4.03 5.13 7.08
CA ALA A 13 4.81 3.92 7.17
C ALA A 13 5.92 3.87 6.11
N VAL A 14 5.59 4.23 4.88
CA VAL A 14 6.57 4.40 3.80
C VAL A 14 7.62 5.44 4.18
N ALA A 15 7.22 6.56 4.78
CA ALA A 15 8.15 7.59 5.26
C ALA A 15 9.10 7.09 6.36
N LEU A 16 8.60 6.26 7.28
CA LEU A 16 9.43 5.65 8.31
C LEU A 16 10.41 4.61 7.74
N CYS A 17 10.00 3.82 6.74
CA CYS A 17 10.92 2.95 5.99
C CYS A 17 12.00 3.77 5.27
N ALA A 18 11.63 4.89 4.65
CA ALA A 18 12.57 5.77 3.98
C ALA A 18 13.55 6.44 4.96
N GLN A 19 13.06 6.92 6.09
CA GLN A 19 13.88 7.48 7.17
C GLN A 19 14.92 6.47 7.68
N ARG A 20 14.57 5.18 7.72
CA ARG A 20 15.43 4.08 8.15
C ARG A 20 16.37 3.56 7.06
N GLY A 21 16.33 4.14 5.86
CA GLY A 21 17.13 3.70 4.71
C GLY A 21 16.71 2.37 4.11
N LEU A 22 15.51 1.88 4.42
CA LEU A 22 14.96 0.63 3.87
C LEU A 22 14.30 0.83 2.50
N LEU A 23 13.85 2.05 2.22
CA LEU A 23 13.19 2.43 0.99
C LEU A 23 13.72 3.79 0.51
N ASP A 24 13.80 3.99 -0.80
CA ASP A 24 14.16 5.28 -1.41
C ASP A 24 13.02 5.71 -2.35
N TYR A 25 12.55 6.94 -2.18
CA TYR A 25 11.49 7.51 -3.00
C TYR A 25 11.86 7.61 -4.48
N SER A 26 13.14 7.84 -4.78
CA SER A 26 13.64 7.96 -6.16
C SER A 26 14.03 6.61 -6.77
N ALA A 27 14.10 5.55 -5.97
CA ALA A 27 14.39 4.22 -6.48
C ALA A 27 13.22 3.68 -7.32
N LEU A 28 13.58 2.79 -8.25
CA LEU A 28 12.61 2.07 -9.05
C LEU A 28 11.91 1.02 -8.18
N VAL A 29 10.61 0.85 -8.39
CA VAL A 29 9.78 -0.12 -7.66
C VAL A 29 10.36 -1.53 -7.78
N LYS A 30 10.84 -1.89 -8.97
CA LYS A 30 11.47 -3.20 -9.25
C LYS A 30 12.66 -3.53 -8.37
N THR A 31 13.33 -2.53 -7.79
CA THR A 31 14.43 -2.75 -6.84
C THR A 31 13.95 -3.47 -5.58
N TYR A 32 12.71 -3.23 -5.17
CA TYR A 32 12.09 -3.85 -3.99
C TYR A 32 11.09 -4.95 -4.36
N TRP A 33 10.46 -4.84 -5.53
CA TRP A 33 9.42 -5.74 -6.01
C TRP A 33 9.69 -6.12 -7.47
N PRO A 34 10.59 -7.09 -7.74
CA PRO A 34 11.00 -7.44 -9.11
C PRO A 34 9.85 -7.86 -10.01
N GLU A 35 8.85 -8.56 -9.48
CA GLU A 35 7.69 -9.04 -10.22
C GLU A 35 6.80 -7.91 -10.77
N TYR A 36 6.95 -6.69 -10.25
CA TYR A 36 6.30 -5.49 -10.76
C TYR A 36 6.85 -5.04 -12.13
N GLU A 37 8.09 -5.42 -12.49
CA GLU A 37 8.77 -5.02 -13.74
C GLU A 37 8.18 -5.74 -14.97
N GLN A 38 6.94 -5.41 -15.33
CA GLN A 38 6.23 -6.00 -16.45
C GLN A 38 5.28 -4.98 -17.07
N ASN A 39 4.93 -5.17 -18.34
CA ASN A 39 3.88 -4.40 -19.02
C ASN A 39 4.08 -2.88 -18.95
N GLY A 40 5.31 -2.38 -19.17
CA GLY A 40 5.59 -0.94 -19.26
C GLY A 40 5.83 -0.25 -17.92
N LYS A 41 6.05 -1.02 -16.85
CA LYS A 41 6.22 -0.53 -15.47
C LYS A 41 7.68 -0.45 -15.01
N GLU A 42 8.63 -0.65 -15.92
CA GLU A 42 10.05 -0.86 -15.63
C GLU A 42 10.74 0.38 -15.03
N ASN A 43 10.14 1.55 -15.26
CA ASN A 43 10.62 2.86 -14.85
C ASN A 43 9.76 3.50 -13.76
N THR A 44 8.77 2.80 -13.19
CA THR A 44 7.99 3.35 -12.08
C THR A 44 8.89 3.55 -10.86
N THR A 45 8.89 4.75 -10.32
CA THR A 45 9.56 5.08 -9.06
C THR A 45 8.63 4.91 -7.87
N VAL A 46 9.20 4.76 -6.67
CA VAL A 46 8.40 4.74 -5.43
C VAL A 46 7.57 6.02 -5.29
N VAL A 47 8.12 7.19 -5.61
CA VAL A 47 7.38 8.45 -5.56
C VAL A 47 6.19 8.47 -6.52
N ASP A 48 6.28 7.84 -7.70
CA ASP A 48 5.15 7.77 -8.63
C ASP A 48 3.96 6.99 -8.06
N ILE A 49 4.21 5.92 -7.29
CA ILE A 49 3.14 5.18 -6.59
C ILE A 49 2.46 6.10 -5.57
N LEU A 50 3.27 6.76 -4.72
CA LEU A 50 2.76 7.56 -3.61
C LEU A 50 2.05 8.85 -4.04
N SER A 51 2.32 9.30 -5.26
CA SER A 51 1.72 10.50 -5.85
C SER A 51 0.69 10.18 -6.93
N HIS A 52 0.17 8.95 -6.95
CA HIS A 52 -0.93 8.54 -7.83
C HIS A 52 -0.61 8.63 -9.34
N ARG A 53 0.66 8.43 -9.70
CA ARG A 53 1.18 8.55 -11.08
C ARG A 53 1.51 7.23 -11.74
N ALA A 54 1.29 6.11 -11.06
CA ALA A 54 1.60 4.76 -11.55
C ALA A 54 0.65 4.23 -12.64
N GLY A 55 -0.53 4.84 -12.84
CA GLY A 55 -1.49 4.43 -13.88
C GLY A 55 -2.24 3.12 -13.57
N LEU A 56 -2.27 2.69 -12.31
CA LEU A 56 -2.78 1.38 -11.88
C LEU A 56 -4.12 1.49 -11.15
N THR A 57 -5.09 2.17 -11.74
CA THR A 57 -6.46 2.21 -11.21
C THR A 57 -7.21 0.91 -11.56
N LEU A 58 -8.13 0.51 -10.68
CA LEU A 58 -9.03 -0.62 -10.88
C LEU A 58 -10.47 -0.17 -10.65
N ASP A 59 -11.28 -0.28 -11.69
CA ASP A 59 -12.71 0.05 -11.66
C ASP A 59 -13.53 -1.24 -11.68
N ASN A 60 -14.63 -1.27 -10.91
CA ASN A 60 -15.58 -2.39 -10.88
C ASN A 60 -14.95 -3.76 -10.56
N TYR A 61 -13.97 -3.81 -9.65
CA TYR A 61 -13.32 -5.06 -9.25
C TYR A 61 -14.11 -5.79 -8.14
N PRO A 62 -14.31 -7.13 -8.20
CA PRO A 62 -15.11 -7.86 -7.22
C PRO A 62 -14.55 -7.77 -5.80
N MET A 63 -15.42 -7.52 -4.81
CA MET A 63 -15.01 -7.28 -3.43
C MET A 63 -14.28 -8.48 -2.81
N GLU A 64 -14.70 -9.70 -3.14
CA GLU A 64 -14.07 -10.92 -2.65
C GLU A 64 -12.63 -11.05 -3.13
N ARG A 65 -12.34 -10.53 -4.33
CA ARG A 65 -10.98 -10.49 -4.87
C ARG A 65 -10.15 -9.37 -4.27
N ILE A 66 -10.78 -8.21 -3.99
CA ILE A 66 -10.13 -7.10 -3.29
C ILE A 66 -9.59 -7.56 -1.94
N LEU A 67 -10.37 -8.34 -1.18
CA LEU A 67 -9.95 -8.79 0.15
C LEU A 67 -8.83 -9.84 0.14
N ASN A 68 -8.45 -10.38 -1.02
CA ASN A 68 -7.40 -11.38 -1.15
C ASN A 68 -6.07 -10.74 -1.58
N TRP A 69 -5.10 -10.72 -0.65
CA TRP A 69 -3.79 -10.12 -0.86
C TRP A 69 -3.05 -10.65 -2.08
N THR A 70 -2.89 -11.96 -2.17
CA THR A 70 -2.16 -12.61 -3.28
C THR A 70 -2.80 -12.29 -4.62
N VAL A 71 -4.14 -12.31 -4.66
CA VAL A 71 -4.88 -11.98 -5.89
C VAL A 71 -4.67 -10.53 -6.30
N MET A 72 -4.71 -9.59 -5.36
CA MET A 72 -4.53 -8.16 -5.65
C MET A 72 -3.11 -7.85 -6.11
N VAL A 73 -2.09 -8.32 -5.39
CA VAL A 73 -0.68 -8.14 -5.75
C VAL A 73 -0.41 -8.68 -7.16
N HIS A 74 -0.84 -9.92 -7.43
CA HIS A 74 -0.65 -10.53 -8.75
C HIS A 74 -1.40 -9.78 -9.87
N THR A 75 -2.60 -9.29 -9.57
CA THR A 75 -3.36 -8.46 -10.51
C THR A 75 -2.60 -7.19 -10.85
N LEU A 76 -1.99 -6.54 -9.86
CA LEU A 76 -1.22 -5.30 -10.05
C LEU A 76 0.09 -5.53 -10.81
N GLU A 77 0.79 -6.64 -10.56
CA GLU A 77 1.98 -7.06 -11.32
C GLU A 77 1.68 -7.20 -12.81
N GLN A 78 0.56 -7.84 -13.13
CA GLN A 78 0.18 -8.13 -14.52
C GLN A 78 -0.57 -6.99 -15.20
N ARG A 79 -1.01 -5.97 -14.46
CA ARG A 79 -1.79 -4.88 -15.04
C ARG A 79 -0.88 -3.98 -15.89
N GLU A 80 -1.30 -3.72 -17.12
CA GLU A 80 -0.75 -2.63 -17.93
C GLU A 80 -1.30 -1.29 -17.40
N PRO A 81 -0.44 -0.30 -17.11
CA PRO A 81 -0.86 1.03 -16.71
C PRO A 81 -1.72 1.72 -17.77
N GLN A 82 -2.68 2.53 -17.33
CA GLN A 82 -3.46 3.39 -18.23
C GLN A 82 -2.61 4.48 -18.90
N TRP A 83 -1.47 4.83 -18.30
CA TRP A 83 -0.47 5.75 -18.84
C TRP A 83 0.92 5.39 -18.32
N SER A 84 1.96 5.81 -19.03
CA SER A 84 3.34 5.61 -18.57
C SER A 84 3.61 6.34 -17.26
N SER A 85 4.24 5.66 -16.31
CA SER A 85 4.55 6.21 -14.99
C SER A 85 5.15 7.62 -15.07
N GLY A 86 4.56 8.54 -14.32
CA GLY A 86 5.03 9.92 -14.25
C GLY A 86 4.56 10.85 -15.38
N THR A 87 3.82 10.37 -16.38
CA THR A 87 3.30 11.23 -17.46
C THR A 87 1.93 11.84 -17.15
N ALA A 88 1.15 11.20 -16.28
CA ALA A 88 -0.14 11.68 -15.78
C ALA A 88 -0.36 11.24 -14.31
N HIS A 89 -1.48 11.66 -13.74
CA HIS A 89 -1.93 11.23 -12.42
C HIS A 89 -3.45 11.06 -12.42
N ASP A 90 -3.93 10.08 -11.66
CA ASP A 90 -5.33 9.97 -11.28
C ASP A 90 -5.38 9.29 -9.92
N TYR A 91 -6.35 9.67 -9.09
CA TYR A 91 -6.48 9.09 -7.76
C TYR A 91 -6.61 7.57 -7.85
N HIS A 92 -5.86 6.85 -7.00
CA HIS A 92 -5.91 5.38 -6.91
C HIS A 92 -6.77 5.00 -5.70
N PRO A 93 -8.11 5.02 -5.81
CA PRO A 93 -8.99 4.86 -4.66
C PRO A 93 -8.78 3.50 -4.00
N LEU A 94 -8.65 2.45 -4.83
CA LEU A 94 -8.55 1.07 -4.40
C LEU A 94 -7.11 0.59 -4.28
N THR A 95 -6.26 0.92 -5.26
CA THR A 95 -4.97 0.24 -5.47
C THR A 95 -3.80 0.87 -4.73
N TYR A 96 -3.92 2.12 -4.29
CA TYR A 96 -2.85 2.83 -3.58
C TYR A 96 -2.33 2.03 -2.37
N ASP A 97 -3.27 1.57 -1.53
CA ASP A 97 -2.91 0.92 -0.27
C ASP A 97 -2.22 -0.41 -0.53
N TRP A 98 -2.64 -1.17 -1.55
CA TRP A 98 -1.97 -2.42 -1.97
C TRP A 98 -0.56 -2.18 -2.50
N LEU A 99 -0.40 -1.17 -3.37
CA LEU A 99 0.89 -0.84 -3.98
C LEU A 99 1.91 -0.41 -2.92
N ALA A 100 1.50 0.47 -2.01
CA ALA A 100 2.38 0.97 -0.95
C ALA A 100 2.60 -0.05 0.18
N ASP A 101 1.59 -0.85 0.55
CA ASP A 101 1.74 -1.91 1.56
C ASP A 101 2.66 -3.04 1.04
N GLU A 102 2.55 -3.46 -0.22
CA GLU A 102 3.47 -4.45 -0.79
C GLU A 102 4.93 -3.95 -0.76
N LEU A 103 5.19 -2.68 -1.10
CA LEU A 103 6.53 -2.10 -0.97
C LEU A 103 7.05 -2.16 0.47
N VAL A 104 6.23 -1.81 1.45
CA VAL A 104 6.66 -1.86 2.86
C VAL A 104 6.91 -3.30 3.31
N ARG A 105 6.06 -4.26 2.93
CA ARG A 105 6.25 -5.69 3.25
C ARG A 105 7.57 -6.23 2.72
N ARG A 106 7.93 -5.86 1.50
CA ARG A 106 9.17 -6.30 0.84
C ARG A 106 10.42 -5.80 1.56
N VAL A 107 10.35 -4.65 2.22
CA VAL A 107 11.50 -4.03 2.90
C VAL A 107 11.45 -4.14 4.42
N ASP A 108 10.35 -4.57 5.02
CA ASP A 108 10.23 -4.77 6.48
C ASP A 108 11.06 -5.99 6.91
N PRO A 109 12.11 -5.81 7.75
CA PRO A 109 12.96 -6.93 8.18
C PRO A 109 12.22 -8.03 8.96
N LYS A 110 11.04 -7.70 9.50
CA LYS A 110 10.19 -8.63 10.26
C LYS A 110 9.10 -9.27 9.39
N ASN A 111 9.01 -8.95 8.09
CA ASN A 111 8.01 -9.45 7.15
C ASN A 111 6.57 -9.32 7.68
N ARG A 112 6.26 -8.22 8.38
CA ARG A 112 4.93 -7.96 8.96
C ARG A 112 3.97 -7.43 7.93
N THR A 113 2.68 -7.58 8.20
CA THR A 113 1.62 -6.91 7.42
C THR A 113 1.59 -5.41 7.74
N LEU A 114 1.66 -4.51 6.75
CA LEU A 114 1.68 -3.07 7.02
C LEU A 114 0.40 -2.63 7.71
N ILE A 115 -0.72 -2.97 7.06
CA ILE A 115 -2.06 -2.55 7.44
C ILE A 115 -2.48 -3.20 8.78
N GLY A 116 -1.81 -4.21 9.32
CA GLY A 116 -2.20 -4.83 10.60
C GLY A 116 -1.19 -4.67 11.72
N GLN A 117 -0.03 -5.30 11.54
CA GLN A 117 0.98 -5.44 12.59
C GLN A 117 1.93 -4.25 12.63
N TRP A 118 2.35 -3.76 11.48
CA TRP A 118 3.32 -2.68 11.41
C TRP A 118 2.76 -1.38 12.00
N VAL A 119 1.56 -0.95 11.58
CA VAL A 119 0.93 0.27 12.12
C VAL A 119 0.74 0.15 13.64
N ARG A 120 0.39 -1.05 14.12
CA ARG A 120 0.24 -1.30 15.55
C ARG A 120 1.57 -1.14 16.29
N ASP A 121 2.62 -1.80 15.82
CA ASP A 121 3.92 -1.85 16.48
C ASP A 121 4.68 -0.52 16.41
N GLU A 122 4.59 0.17 15.28
CA GLU A 122 5.44 1.33 14.97
C GLU A 122 4.73 2.67 15.20
N ILE A 123 3.40 2.70 15.22
CA ILE A 123 2.61 3.93 15.40
C ILE A 123 1.72 3.83 16.65
N ALA A 124 0.78 2.88 16.68
CA ALA A 124 -0.27 2.86 17.70
C ALA A 124 0.26 2.57 19.10
N ASN A 125 1.06 1.52 19.27
CA ASN A 125 1.61 1.12 20.56
C ASN A 125 2.58 2.18 21.15
N PRO A 126 3.56 2.72 20.40
CA PRO A 126 4.49 3.72 20.94
C PRO A 126 3.80 5.03 21.34
N LEU A 127 2.73 5.41 20.63
CA LEU A 127 1.96 6.63 20.90
C LEU A 127 0.79 6.40 21.87
N GLN A 128 0.57 5.16 22.33
CA GLN A 128 -0.57 4.78 23.17
C GLN A 128 -1.92 5.16 22.57
N ILE A 129 -2.03 5.06 21.24
CA ILE A 129 -3.26 5.35 20.49
C ILE A 129 -4.06 4.08 20.35
N GLU A 130 -5.33 4.14 20.72
CA GLU A 130 -6.26 3.06 20.46
C GLU A 130 -6.76 3.12 19.01
N PHE A 131 -6.09 2.37 18.14
CA PHE A 131 -6.38 2.33 16.71
C PHE A 131 -6.33 0.89 16.18
N TYR A 132 -7.36 0.49 15.44
CA TYR A 132 -7.50 -0.88 14.93
C TYR A 132 -7.63 -0.88 13.42
N ILE A 133 -6.89 -1.79 12.80
CA ILE A 133 -7.13 -2.23 11.44
C ILE A 133 -7.35 -3.74 11.49
N GLY A 134 -8.57 -4.16 11.13
CA GLY A 134 -9.11 -5.44 11.57
C GLY A 134 -9.47 -5.36 13.06
N LEU A 135 -10.68 -4.89 13.36
CA LEU A 135 -11.15 -4.75 14.74
C LEU A 135 -11.32 -6.14 15.38
N PRO A 136 -10.78 -6.39 16.60
CA PRO A 136 -11.08 -7.61 17.34
C PRO A 136 -12.59 -7.73 17.61
N LEU A 137 -13.12 -8.95 17.56
CA LEU A 137 -14.56 -9.21 17.73
C LEU A 137 -15.06 -8.66 19.08
N GLU A 138 -14.22 -8.71 20.10
CA GLU A 138 -14.51 -8.23 21.45
C GLU A 138 -14.72 -6.71 21.52
N GLN A 139 -14.29 -5.96 20.50
CA GLN A 139 -14.44 -4.50 20.42
C GLN A 139 -15.58 -4.07 19.48
N GLU A 140 -16.28 -5.00 18.81
CA GLU A 140 -17.35 -4.68 17.86
C GLU A 140 -18.48 -3.86 18.48
N TYR A 141 -18.75 -4.03 19.78
CA TYR A 141 -19.79 -3.27 20.51
C TYR A 141 -19.60 -1.74 20.49
N ARG A 142 -18.41 -1.27 20.11
CA ARG A 142 -18.06 0.16 20.04
C ARG A 142 -18.26 0.76 18.65
N VAL A 143 -18.55 -0.06 17.65
CA VAL A 143 -18.80 0.40 16.28
C VAL A 143 -20.26 0.88 16.21
N SER A 144 -20.45 2.15 15.86
CA SER A 144 -21.79 2.65 15.54
C SER A 144 -22.37 1.86 14.36
N PRO A 145 -23.67 1.50 14.39
CA PRO A 145 -24.36 0.92 13.23
C PRO A 145 -24.31 1.86 12.02
#